data_AF-A0A951I9L3-F1
#
_entry.id   AF-A0A951I9L3-F1
#
_cell.length_a   1.000
_cell.length_b   1.000
_cell.length_c   1.000
_cell.angle_alpha   90.00
_cell.angle_beta   90.00
_cell.angle_gamma   90.00
#
_symmetry.space_group_name_H-M   'P 1'
#
loop_
_entity.id
_entity.type
_entity.pdbx_description
1 polymer ?
#
loop_
_entity_poly.entity_id
_entity_poly.type
_entity_poly.pdbx_seq_one_letter_code
_entity_poly.pdbx_strand_id
1 'polypeptide(L)'
;MKKFLTLLSLPALITGFIACNRSSRHEPGFANDLAFLQKYDSVIVLTTGGSRVVVSPKYQGKVFTSTADGKQSFGWINYKAFDAPPDAHMNAYGGENRLWLGPEGNRYSLFFKKGKQQVFENWQTPAPFDHEPWELLEASPSSVRLLKRMHMTSYNGTDLQLTVTRNITVLDRAAIGGLLGIQIGGQIAAVAYRTENGIVNTGVAAWDSASGAPCLWVLDMFQPSDQVTIAVPYNQRVPQAVTPDYFGAIPASRLRTDSGVLYFRADGKQRGKLGISPAAAGRIAGSYDALNGVLTLVVFDLDPEAAYLNQQWGLTKPALRGDAVNAYNDGPLTDGGQL
;
A
#
# COMPACT_ATOMS: atom_id res chain seq x y z
N MET A 1 -2.52 -67.98 -57.70
CA MET A 1 -2.89 -68.06 -56.27
C MET A 1 -2.78 -66.69 -55.64
N LYS A 2 -3.87 -66.21 -54.98
CA LYS A 2 -3.97 -65.09 -54.01
C LYS A 2 -3.60 -63.68 -54.54
N LYS A 3 -4.55 -62.78 -54.88
CA LYS A 3 -5.35 -61.88 -54.02
C LYS A 3 -4.54 -61.21 -52.87
N PHE A 4 -4.54 -59.87 -52.83
CA PHE A 4 -4.79 -58.94 -51.69
C PHE A 4 -4.22 -57.55 -52.07
N LEU A 5 -5.01 -56.52 -52.42
CA LEU A 5 -5.90 -55.65 -51.63
C LEU A 5 -5.16 -54.56 -50.83
N THR A 6 -5.57 -53.29 -51.07
CA THR A 6 -5.61 -52.12 -50.16
C THR A 6 -4.26 -51.50 -49.71
N LEU A 7 -4.11 -50.18 -49.49
CA LEU A 7 -5.02 -49.13 -49.05
C LEU A 7 -4.51 -47.76 -49.56
N LEU A 8 -5.40 -46.89 -50.05
CA LEU A 8 -5.16 -45.44 -50.15
C LEU A 8 -5.11 -44.86 -48.72
N SER A 9 -4.05 -44.14 -48.37
CA SER A 9 -4.02 -43.26 -47.20
C SER A 9 -4.40 -41.84 -47.60
N LEU A 10 -5.58 -41.40 -47.14
CA LEU A 10 -5.94 -39.97 -47.08
C LEU A 10 -5.00 -39.25 -46.09
N PRO A 11 -4.49 -38.06 -46.40
CA PRO A 11 -3.97 -37.17 -45.37
C PRO A 11 -5.15 -36.56 -44.61
N ALA A 12 -5.30 -36.94 -43.34
CA ALA A 12 -6.21 -36.29 -42.42
C ALA A 12 -5.74 -34.85 -42.16
N LEU A 13 -6.53 -33.88 -42.63
CA LEU A 13 -6.37 -32.47 -42.31
C LEU A 13 -6.79 -32.27 -40.86
N ILE A 14 -5.83 -32.31 -39.92
CA ILE A 14 -6.07 -31.91 -38.53
C ILE A 14 -6.18 -30.38 -38.51
N THR A 15 -7.41 -29.88 -38.59
CA THR A 15 -7.74 -28.49 -38.22
C THR A 15 -7.59 -28.36 -36.71
N GLY A 16 -6.38 -28.03 -36.26
CA GLY A 16 -6.13 -27.62 -34.89
C GLY A 16 -6.85 -26.29 -34.64
N PHE A 17 -7.92 -26.33 -33.84
CA PHE A 17 -8.41 -25.14 -33.16
C PHE A 17 -7.29 -24.66 -32.24
N ILE A 18 -6.58 -23.60 -32.67
CA ILE A 18 -5.74 -22.81 -31.77
C ILE A 18 -6.74 -22.13 -30.82
N ALA A 19 -6.98 -22.77 -29.67
CA ALA A 19 -7.52 -22.10 -28.51
C ALA A 19 -6.51 -21.01 -28.16
N CYS A 20 -6.80 -19.80 -28.65
CA CYS A 20 -6.06 -18.60 -28.29
C CYS A 20 -6.25 -18.44 -26.79
N ASN A 21 -5.27 -18.93 -26.02
CA ASN A 21 -5.23 -18.77 -24.59
C ASN A 21 -4.94 -17.29 -24.32
N ARG A 22 -5.97 -16.44 -24.47
CA ARG A 22 -5.94 -15.07 -23.98
C ARG A 22 -5.80 -15.21 -22.47
N SER A 23 -4.58 -15.05 -21.96
CA SER A 23 -4.40 -14.59 -20.59
C SER A 23 -5.35 -13.41 -20.43
N SER A 24 -6.42 -13.55 -19.63
CA SER A 24 -7.40 -12.51 -19.44
C SER A 24 -6.69 -11.31 -18.83
N ARG A 25 -6.30 -10.33 -19.66
CA ARG A 25 -5.89 -9.03 -19.15
C ARG A 25 -7.11 -8.47 -18.44
N HIS A 26 -6.99 -8.25 -17.13
CA HIS A 26 -8.04 -7.62 -16.35
C HIS A 26 -8.35 -6.26 -16.98
N GLU A 27 -9.60 -6.05 -17.37
CA GLU A 27 -10.01 -4.80 -18.01
C GLU A 27 -10.10 -3.69 -16.95
N PRO A 28 -9.43 -2.53 -17.17
CA PRO A 28 -9.46 -1.43 -16.21
C PRO A 28 -10.89 -0.96 -15.91
N GLY A 29 -11.17 -0.62 -14.66
CA GLY A 29 -12.41 0.08 -14.28
C GLY A 29 -12.97 -0.38 -12.94
N PHE A 30 -13.62 0.53 -12.23
CA PHE A 30 -14.11 0.28 -10.88
C PHE A 30 -15.08 -0.91 -10.80
N ALA A 31 -15.99 -1.05 -11.77
CA ALA A 31 -16.93 -2.17 -11.80
C ALA A 31 -16.22 -3.53 -11.94
N ASN A 32 -15.18 -3.60 -12.77
CA ASN A 32 -14.39 -4.81 -12.97
C ASN A 32 -13.58 -5.15 -11.72
N ASP A 33 -12.94 -4.15 -11.11
CA ASP A 33 -12.16 -4.32 -9.88
C ASP A 33 -13.05 -4.79 -8.72
N LEU A 34 -14.24 -4.18 -8.56
CA LEU A 34 -15.22 -4.60 -7.55
C LEU A 34 -15.68 -6.04 -7.80
N ALA A 35 -16.06 -6.38 -9.03
CA ALA A 35 -16.48 -7.73 -9.38
C ALA A 35 -15.36 -8.76 -9.20
N PHE A 36 -14.11 -8.38 -9.44
CA PHE A 36 -12.94 -9.22 -9.16
C PHE A 36 -12.81 -9.47 -7.66
N LEU A 37 -12.78 -8.42 -6.84
CA LEU A 37 -12.60 -8.53 -5.38
C LEU A 37 -13.72 -9.34 -4.72
N GLN A 38 -14.96 -9.21 -5.21
CA GLN A 38 -16.13 -9.96 -4.71
C GLN A 38 -16.03 -11.48 -4.91
N LYS A 39 -15.13 -11.96 -5.77
CA LYS A 39 -14.85 -13.41 -5.90
C LYS A 39 -14.06 -13.95 -4.70
N TYR A 40 -13.27 -13.10 -4.06
CA TYR A 40 -12.31 -13.50 -3.02
C TYR A 40 -12.71 -13.03 -1.63
N ASP A 41 -13.52 -11.98 -1.50
CA ASP A 41 -13.99 -11.44 -0.23
C ASP A 41 -15.42 -10.88 -0.32
N SER A 42 -16.10 -10.89 0.82
CA SER A 42 -17.34 -10.14 1.04
C SER A 42 -17.01 -8.67 1.32
N VAL A 43 -16.49 -7.98 0.29
CA VAL A 43 -16.08 -6.58 0.41
C VAL A 43 -17.25 -5.66 0.76
N ILE A 44 -16.95 -4.60 1.51
CA ILE A 44 -17.91 -3.57 1.91
C ILE A 44 -17.70 -2.36 1.01
N VAL A 45 -18.79 -1.83 0.43
CA VAL A 45 -18.75 -0.64 -0.43
C VAL A 45 -19.35 0.54 0.31
N LEU A 46 -18.50 1.47 0.75
CA LEU A 46 -18.94 2.73 1.30
C LEU A 46 -19.36 3.68 0.18
N THR A 47 -20.36 4.52 0.45
CA THR A 47 -21.04 5.34 -0.55
C THR A 47 -21.32 6.75 -0.03
N THR A 48 -21.10 7.75 -0.87
CA THR A 48 -21.61 9.12 -0.68
C THR A 48 -21.79 9.77 -2.04
N GLY A 49 -23.03 10.15 -2.39
CA GLY A 49 -23.35 10.60 -3.75
C GLY A 49 -22.92 9.59 -4.82
N GLY A 50 -22.09 10.03 -5.77
CA GLY A 50 -21.49 9.18 -6.81
C GLY A 50 -20.21 8.45 -6.39
N SER A 51 -19.60 8.85 -5.28
CA SER A 51 -18.32 8.31 -4.82
C SER A 51 -18.49 6.95 -4.15
N ARG A 52 -17.56 6.03 -4.37
CA ARG A 52 -17.54 4.70 -3.75
C ARG A 52 -16.15 4.36 -3.24
N VAL A 53 -16.08 3.59 -2.15
CA VAL A 53 -14.82 3.12 -1.54
C VAL A 53 -14.99 1.65 -1.16
N VAL A 54 -14.09 0.79 -1.62
CA VAL A 54 -14.14 -0.67 -1.40
C VAL A 54 -13.19 -1.06 -0.27
N VAL A 55 -13.77 -1.58 0.81
CA VAL A 55 -13.07 -2.01 2.02
C VAL A 55 -13.12 -3.53 2.13
N SER A 56 -12.02 -4.15 2.53
CA SER A 56 -11.93 -5.60 2.74
C SER A 56 -11.53 -5.94 4.17
N PRO A 57 -12.44 -6.47 5.00
CA PRO A 57 -12.09 -7.05 6.29
C PRO A 57 -11.12 -8.24 6.15
N LYS A 58 -11.27 -9.07 5.11
CA LYS A 58 -10.44 -10.27 4.91
C LYS A 58 -8.98 -9.95 4.62
N TYR A 59 -8.71 -8.93 3.82
CA TYR A 59 -7.35 -8.57 3.43
C TYR A 59 -6.84 -7.40 4.28
N GLN A 60 -6.49 -7.68 5.53
CA GLN A 60 -5.90 -6.72 6.48
C GLN A 60 -6.75 -5.46 6.80
N GLY A 61 -8.06 -5.48 6.54
CA GLY A 61 -8.88 -4.29 6.74
C GLY A 61 -8.55 -3.12 5.81
N LYS A 62 -7.96 -3.38 4.65
CA LYS A 62 -7.50 -2.34 3.72
C LYS A 62 -8.65 -1.70 2.94
N VAL A 63 -8.39 -0.49 2.45
CA VAL A 63 -9.14 0.06 1.31
C VAL A 63 -8.46 -0.47 0.06
N PHE A 64 -9.18 -1.22 -0.77
CA PHE A 64 -8.62 -1.73 -2.02
C PHE A 64 -8.59 -0.66 -3.10
N THR A 65 -9.71 0.05 -3.28
CA THR A 65 -9.83 1.09 -4.30
C THR A 65 -11.03 1.99 -4.01
N SER A 66 -11.04 3.16 -4.63
CA SER A 66 -12.13 4.12 -4.64
C SER A 66 -12.42 4.61 -6.06
N THR A 67 -13.56 5.28 -6.21
CA THR A 67 -13.98 5.96 -7.45
C THR A 67 -14.80 7.19 -7.14
N ALA A 68 -14.69 8.22 -7.98
CA ALA A 68 -15.46 9.46 -7.87
C ALA A 68 -16.80 9.41 -8.61
N ASP A 69 -16.91 8.58 -9.64
CA ASP A 69 -18.05 8.56 -10.57
C ASP A 69 -18.49 7.15 -10.99
N GLY A 70 -17.88 6.10 -10.44
CA GLY A 70 -18.17 4.71 -10.78
C GLY A 70 -17.38 4.17 -11.98
N LYS A 71 -16.54 4.98 -12.64
CA LYS A 71 -15.79 4.58 -13.83
C LYS A 71 -14.36 4.18 -13.49
N GLN A 72 -13.53 5.15 -13.11
CA GLN A 72 -12.12 4.92 -12.82
C GLN A 72 -11.94 4.34 -11.42
N SER A 73 -11.01 3.39 -11.30
CA SER A 73 -10.54 2.81 -10.05
C SER A 73 -9.17 3.41 -9.71
N PHE A 74 -8.99 3.94 -8.51
CA PHE A 74 -7.76 4.67 -8.16
C PHE A 74 -6.70 3.80 -7.46
N GLY A 75 -7.12 2.79 -6.70
CA GLY A 75 -6.21 1.88 -6.01
C GLY A 75 -5.47 0.94 -6.95
N TRP A 76 -4.24 0.58 -6.58
CA TRP A 76 -3.50 -0.48 -7.24
C TRP A 76 -3.88 -1.85 -6.65
N ILE A 77 -4.26 -2.80 -7.50
CA ILE A 77 -4.62 -4.17 -7.12
C ILE A 77 -3.68 -5.14 -7.81
N ASN A 78 -3.05 -6.03 -7.05
CA ASN A 78 -2.21 -7.08 -7.61
C ASN A 78 -3.04 -8.34 -7.91
N TYR A 79 -3.72 -8.36 -9.06
CA TYR A 79 -4.62 -9.45 -9.45
C TYR A 79 -3.98 -10.83 -9.34
N LYS A 80 -2.68 -10.96 -9.68
CA LYS A 80 -1.95 -12.23 -9.66
C LYS A 80 -1.79 -12.80 -8.24
N ALA A 81 -1.74 -11.94 -7.23
CA ALA A 81 -1.52 -12.36 -5.85
C ALA A 81 -2.71 -13.14 -5.25
N PHE A 82 -3.92 -12.98 -5.80
CA PHE A 82 -5.14 -13.59 -5.27
C PHE A 82 -5.26 -15.10 -5.58
N ASP A 83 -4.68 -15.54 -6.70
CA ASP A 83 -4.66 -16.95 -7.11
C ASP A 83 -3.33 -17.63 -6.74
N ALA A 84 -2.33 -16.86 -6.31
CA ALA A 84 -1.05 -17.38 -5.89
C ALA A 84 -1.17 -18.08 -4.52
N PRO A 85 -0.38 -19.14 -4.27
CA PRO A 85 -0.23 -19.67 -2.91
C PRO A 85 0.37 -18.58 -2.01
N PRO A 86 0.08 -18.61 -0.70
CA PRO A 86 0.67 -17.65 0.23
C PRO A 86 2.19 -17.64 0.16
N ASP A 87 2.75 -16.44 -0.01
CA ASP A 87 4.20 -16.22 -0.01
C ASP A 87 4.72 -16.16 1.44
N ALA A 88 5.90 -16.73 1.67
CA ALA A 88 6.50 -16.83 3.00
C ALA A 88 7.07 -15.49 3.52
N HIS A 89 7.36 -14.55 2.62
CA HIS A 89 7.90 -13.23 2.93
C HIS A 89 6.77 -12.19 3.06
N MET A 90 5.91 -12.07 2.04
CA MET A 90 4.78 -11.12 2.04
C MET A 90 3.76 -11.42 0.95
N ASN A 91 2.48 -11.26 1.29
CA ASN A 91 1.36 -11.41 0.37
C ASN A 91 0.88 -10.05 -0.19
N ALA A 92 1.44 -9.66 -1.34
CA ALA A 92 1.31 -8.33 -1.90
C ALA A 92 0.01 -8.08 -2.70
N TYR A 93 -1.17 -8.19 -2.07
CA TYR A 93 -2.47 -7.98 -2.74
C TYR A 93 -2.74 -6.56 -3.28
N GLY A 94 -1.89 -5.58 -2.94
CA GLY A 94 -2.12 -4.16 -3.21
C GLY A 94 -3.08 -3.51 -2.21
N GLY A 95 -3.76 -2.46 -2.68
CA GLY A 95 -4.75 -1.65 -1.97
C GLY A 95 -4.41 -0.17 -1.89
N GLU A 96 -5.41 0.67 -2.20
CA GLU A 96 -5.28 2.13 -2.14
C GLU A 96 -4.80 2.68 -0.80
N ASN A 97 -5.21 2.08 0.32
CA ASN A 97 -4.72 2.42 1.66
C ASN A 97 -4.60 1.16 2.52
N ARG A 98 -3.36 0.82 2.88
CA ARG A 98 -2.99 -0.38 3.64
C ARG A 98 -2.29 0.01 4.95
N LEU A 99 -2.74 -0.54 6.08
CA LEU A 99 -2.06 -0.40 7.36
C LEU A 99 -0.99 -1.48 7.54
N TRP A 100 0.14 -1.09 8.12
CA TRP A 100 1.28 -1.93 8.46
C TRP A 100 1.73 -1.60 9.89
N LEU A 101 2.39 -2.56 10.55
CA LEU A 101 3.07 -2.31 11.82
C LEU A 101 4.58 -2.32 11.64
N GLY A 102 5.26 -1.37 12.27
CA GLY A 102 6.72 -1.28 12.30
C GLY A 102 7.30 -1.41 13.70
N PRO A 103 8.64 -1.34 13.83
CA PRO A 103 9.55 -1.06 12.74
C PRO A 103 9.85 -2.28 11.86
N GLU A 104 10.16 -2.04 10.59
CA GLU A 104 10.56 -3.09 9.66
C GLU A 104 11.95 -3.65 9.98
N GLY A 105 12.93 -2.76 10.17
CA GLY A 105 14.29 -3.10 10.61
C GLY A 105 14.58 -2.69 12.06
N ASN A 106 15.86 -2.54 12.38
CA ASN A 106 16.39 -2.16 13.69
C ASN A 106 16.18 -3.18 14.82
N ARG A 107 16.70 -2.89 16.02
CA ARG A 107 16.65 -3.76 17.22
C ARG A 107 15.23 -4.09 17.71
N TYR A 108 14.22 -3.33 17.31
CA TYR A 108 12.81 -3.51 17.67
C TYR A 108 11.98 -4.11 16.54
N SER A 109 12.61 -4.57 15.46
CA SER A 109 11.90 -5.09 14.27
C SER A 109 10.82 -6.12 14.61
N LEU A 110 9.72 -6.06 13.88
CA LEU A 110 8.65 -7.08 13.92
C LEU A 110 8.80 -8.16 12.83
N PHE A 111 9.83 -8.07 11.98
CA PHE A 111 9.95 -8.82 10.72
C PHE A 111 11.09 -9.84 10.72
N PHE A 112 11.93 -9.79 11.75
CA PHE A 112 13.12 -10.62 11.84
C PHE A 112 13.12 -11.41 13.16
N LYS A 113 13.46 -12.70 13.06
CA LYS A 113 13.72 -13.52 14.25
C LYS A 113 14.99 -13.02 14.96
N LYS A 114 14.98 -13.08 16.30
CA LYS A 114 16.12 -12.68 17.14
C LYS A 114 17.43 -13.29 16.66
N GLY A 115 18.47 -12.45 16.54
CA GLY A 115 19.82 -12.86 16.15
C GLY A 115 20.01 -13.14 14.66
N LYS A 116 18.96 -13.10 13.84
CA LYS A 116 19.11 -13.19 12.37
C LYS A 116 19.63 -11.88 11.79
N GLN A 117 20.37 -11.98 10.69
CA GLN A 117 20.77 -10.82 9.92
C GLN A 117 19.54 -10.20 9.25
N GLN A 118 19.46 -8.88 9.23
CA GLN A 118 18.37 -8.14 8.59
C GLN A 118 18.67 -8.03 7.08
N VAL A 119 18.39 -9.14 6.39
CA VAL A 119 18.54 -9.35 4.94
C VAL A 119 17.26 -10.02 4.42
N PHE A 120 17.02 -9.95 3.10
CA PHE A 120 15.73 -10.32 2.52
C PHE A 120 15.33 -11.77 2.83
N GLU A 121 16.29 -12.69 2.82
CA GLU A 121 16.08 -14.11 3.09
C GLU A 121 15.52 -14.38 4.49
N ASN A 122 15.78 -13.49 5.46
CA ASN A 122 15.29 -13.61 6.84
C ASN A 122 14.08 -12.72 7.14
N TRP A 123 13.67 -11.87 6.19
CA TRP A 123 12.59 -10.91 6.37
C TRP A 123 11.25 -11.60 6.19
N GLN A 124 10.31 -11.45 7.13
CA GLN A 124 8.97 -12.00 6.99
C GLN A 124 7.94 -11.04 7.56
N THR A 125 6.83 -10.84 6.85
CA THR A 125 5.71 -10.04 7.34
C THR A 125 4.84 -10.90 8.27
N PRO A 126 4.63 -10.48 9.53
CA PRO A 126 3.70 -11.18 10.42
C PRO A 126 2.29 -11.31 9.83
N ALA A 127 1.77 -12.53 9.83
CA ALA A 127 0.47 -12.90 9.27
C ALA A 127 -0.71 -11.97 9.68
N PRO A 128 -0.81 -11.51 10.96
CA PRO A 128 -1.92 -10.66 11.40
C PRO A 128 -2.09 -9.33 10.64
N PHE A 129 -1.03 -8.80 10.03
CA PHE A 129 -1.06 -7.61 9.18
C PHE A 129 -0.52 -7.87 7.76
N ASP A 130 -0.54 -9.14 7.34
CA ASP A 130 -0.13 -9.56 5.98
C ASP A 130 -1.29 -10.18 5.18
N HIS A 131 -2.00 -11.17 5.74
CA HIS A 131 -3.05 -11.85 4.96
C HIS A 131 -4.20 -12.37 5.83
N GLU A 132 -4.10 -12.26 7.15
CA GLU A 132 -5.20 -12.68 8.01
C GLU A 132 -6.39 -11.71 7.97
N PRO A 133 -7.62 -12.23 8.12
CA PRO A 133 -8.81 -11.42 8.24
C PRO A 133 -8.83 -10.62 9.54
N TRP A 134 -9.47 -9.46 9.47
CA TRP A 134 -9.79 -8.59 10.59
C TRP A 134 -11.27 -8.74 10.95
N GLU A 135 -11.57 -8.57 12.23
CA GLU A 135 -12.93 -8.64 12.76
C GLU A 135 -13.71 -7.38 12.31
N LEU A 136 -14.85 -7.60 11.67
CA LEU A 136 -15.81 -6.53 11.38
C LEU A 136 -16.66 -6.26 12.62
N LEU A 137 -16.46 -5.11 13.24
CA LEU A 137 -17.24 -4.70 14.42
C LEU A 137 -18.53 -3.99 14.03
N GLU A 138 -18.47 -3.15 13.00
CA GLU A 138 -19.61 -2.35 12.55
C GLU A 138 -19.45 -1.98 11.07
N ALA A 139 -20.58 -1.92 10.36
CA ALA A 139 -20.65 -1.43 8.99
C ALA A 139 -21.93 -0.59 8.80
N SER A 140 -21.79 0.51 8.07
CA SER A 140 -22.88 1.35 7.60
C SER A 140 -22.64 1.68 6.11
N PRO A 141 -23.60 2.34 5.43
CA PRO A 141 -23.37 2.80 4.05
C PRO A 141 -22.20 3.77 3.89
N SER A 142 -21.73 4.43 4.95
CA SER A 142 -20.67 5.46 4.89
C SER A 142 -19.45 5.17 5.75
N SER A 143 -19.50 4.17 6.63
CA SER A 143 -18.38 3.83 7.52
C SER A 143 -18.25 2.34 7.82
N VAL A 144 -17.04 1.91 8.15
CA VAL A 144 -16.71 0.57 8.65
C VAL A 144 -15.74 0.67 9.82
N ARG A 145 -15.93 -0.15 10.85
CA ARG A 145 -15.02 -0.31 11.99
C ARG A 145 -14.51 -1.73 12.07
N LEU A 146 -13.18 -1.85 12.10
CA LEU A 146 -12.47 -3.13 12.12
C LEU A 146 -11.57 -3.23 13.35
N LEU A 147 -11.33 -4.46 13.77
CA LEU A 147 -10.45 -4.78 14.88
C LEU A 147 -9.57 -5.99 14.56
N LYS A 148 -8.32 -5.94 15.01
CA LYS A 148 -7.40 -7.08 14.96
C LYS A 148 -6.64 -7.21 16.27
N ARG A 149 -6.72 -8.39 16.89
CA ARG A 149 -5.86 -8.77 18.02
C ARG A 149 -4.63 -9.45 17.47
N MET A 150 -3.48 -9.12 18.02
CA MET A 150 -2.20 -9.65 17.55
C MET A 150 -1.33 -10.03 18.74
N HIS A 151 -0.58 -11.10 18.53
CA HIS A 151 0.49 -11.55 19.41
C HIS A 151 1.73 -11.78 18.56
N MET A 152 2.83 -11.11 18.90
CA MET A 152 4.08 -11.19 18.15
C MET A 152 5.28 -10.99 19.06
N THR A 153 6.45 -11.42 18.59
CA THR A 153 7.71 -11.20 19.29
C THR A 153 8.61 -10.29 18.47
N SER A 154 9.11 -9.21 19.07
CA SER A 154 10.08 -8.33 18.41
C SER A 154 11.45 -8.99 18.27
N TYR A 155 12.33 -8.41 17.45
CA TYR A 155 13.71 -8.87 17.27
C TYR A 155 14.50 -8.97 18.58
N ASN A 156 14.27 -8.05 19.53
CA ASN A 156 14.92 -8.11 20.85
C ASN A 156 14.34 -9.20 21.77
N GLY A 157 13.21 -9.78 21.40
CA GLY A 157 12.49 -10.79 22.18
C GLY A 157 11.38 -10.22 23.06
N THR A 158 10.92 -8.99 22.81
CA THR A 158 9.79 -8.40 23.55
C THR A 158 8.50 -9.09 23.14
N ASP A 159 7.73 -9.56 24.12
CA ASP A 159 6.40 -10.11 23.90
C ASP A 159 5.39 -8.97 23.70
N LEU A 160 4.78 -8.91 22.51
CA LEU A 160 3.86 -7.84 22.13
C LEU A 160 2.46 -8.42 21.99
N GLN A 161 1.58 -8.06 22.91
CA GLN A 161 0.15 -8.31 22.82
C GLN A 161 -0.55 -6.98 22.61
N LEU A 162 -1.30 -6.88 21.51
CA LEU A 162 -1.89 -5.62 21.10
C LEU A 162 -3.22 -5.80 20.39
N THR A 163 -4.00 -4.73 20.39
CA THR A 163 -5.19 -4.61 19.57
C THR A 163 -5.03 -3.41 18.65
N VAL A 164 -5.29 -3.62 17.37
CA VAL A 164 -5.37 -2.56 16.35
C VAL A 164 -6.83 -2.32 16.03
N THR A 165 -7.23 -1.05 16.00
CA THR A 165 -8.54 -0.60 15.52
C THR A 165 -8.35 0.24 14.27
N ARG A 166 -9.31 0.12 13.35
CA ARG A 166 -9.32 0.88 12.10
C ARG A 166 -10.73 1.27 11.73
N ASN A 167 -11.00 2.56 11.71
CA ASN A 167 -12.24 3.14 11.26
C ASN A 167 -12.03 3.75 9.87
N ILE A 168 -12.91 3.43 8.93
CA ILE A 168 -12.85 3.94 7.56
C ILE A 168 -14.18 4.62 7.28
N THR A 169 -14.14 5.89 6.90
CA THR A 169 -15.34 6.70 6.63
C THR A 169 -15.21 7.42 5.30
N VAL A 170 -16.18 7.27 4.40
CA VAL A 170 -16.23 8.04 3.15
C VAL A 170 -16.70 9.47 3.44
N LEU A 171 -16.08 10.46 2.79
CA LEU A 171 -16.35 11.87 3.02
C LEU A 171 -17.19 12.45 1.88
N ASP A 172 -18.23 13.20 2.22
CA ASP A 172 -18.97 13.98 1.24
C ASP A 172 -18.16 15.20 0.75
N ARG A 173 -18.64 15.83 -0.32
CA ARG A 173 -17.96 16.97 -0.95
C ARG A 173 -17.75 18.15 0.01
N ALA A 174 -18.69 18.41 0.92
CA ALA A 174 -18.58 19.52 1.86
C ALA A 174 -17.47 19.25 2.89
N ALA A 175 -17.38 18.02 3.40
CA ALA A 175 -16.32 17.58 4.30
C ALA A 175 -14.93 17.65 3.63
N ILE A 176 -14.81 17.27 2.35
CA ILE A 176 -13.54 17.40 1.60
C ILE A 176 -13.15 18.87 1.48
N GLY A 177 -14.09 19.74 1.10
CA GLY A 177 -13.83 21.18 1.00
C GLY A 177 -13.41 21.80 2.34
N GLY A 178 -14.07 21.41 3.43
CA GLY A 178 -13.71 21.83 4.79
C GLY A 178 -12.32 21.38 5.23
N LEU A 179 -11.94 20.12 4.91
CA LEU A 179 -10.61 19.59 5.23
C LEU A 179 -9.49 20.33 4.49
N LEU A 180 -9.74 20.66 3.21
CA LEU A 180 -8.75 21.30 2.35
C LEU A 180 -8.79 22.83 2.42
N GLY A 181 -9.80 23.42 3.05
CA GLY A 181 -10.00 24.87 3.08
C GLY A 181 -10.33 25.48 1.71
N ILE A 182 -10.96 24.72 0.82
CA ILE A 182 -11.30 25.14 -0.55
C ILE A 182 -12.75 24.81 -0.91
N GLN A 183 -13.27 25.50 -1.92
CA GLN A 183 -14.50 25.10 -2.58
C GLN A 183 -14.17 24.22 -3.79
N ILE A 184 -14.66 22.98 -3.78
CA ILE A 184 -14.42 22.04 -4.88
C ILE A 184 -15.40 22.37 -6.02
N GLY A 185 -14.87 22.86 -7.15
CA GLY A 185 -15.65 23.19 -8.33
C GLY A 185 -16.51 22.02 -8.82
N GLY A 186 -17.71 22.31 -9.34
CA GLY A 186 -18.67 21.29 -9.78
C GLY A 186 -18.19 20.43 -10.96
N GLN A 187 -17.17 20.88 -11.68
CA GLN A 187 -16.55 20.14 -12.79
C GLN A 187 -15.52 19.09 -12.33
N ILE A 188 -15.10 19.14 -11.06
CA ILE A 188 -14.14 18.20 -10.49
C ILE A 188 -14.92 17.02 -9.91
N ALA A 189 -14.73 15.81 -10.43
CA ALA A 189 -15.20 14.60 -9.77
C ALA A 189 -14.29 14.31 -8.56
N ALA A 190 -14.86 14.01 -7.39
CA ALA A 190 -14.08 13.83 -6.18
C ALA A 190 -14.56 12.61 -5.38
N VAL A 191 -13.60 11.89 -4.80
CA VAL A 191 -13.80 10.88 -3.77
C VAL A 191 -12.75 11.11 -2.70
N ALA A 192 -13.14 10.92 -1.44
CA ALA A 192 -12.20 10.88 -0.34
C ALA A 192 -12.76 9.97 0.75
N TYR A 193 -11.87 9.44 1.56
CA TYR A 193 -12.19 8.77 2.80
C TYR A 193 -11.15 9.12 3.85
N ARG A 194 -11.53 8.94 5.10
CA ARG A 194 -10.67 9.05 6.26
C ARG A 194 -10.40 7.66 6.80
N THR A 195 -9.15 7.38 7.17
CA THR A 195 -8.83 6.22 8.01
C THR A 195 -8.33 6.72 9.36
N GLU A 196 -8.96 6.27 10.44
CA GLU A 196 -8.53 6.52 11.81
C GLU A 196 -8.03 5.20 12.39
N ASN A 197 -6.75 5.15 12.72
CA ASN A 197 -6.07 3.92 13.09
C ASN A 197 -5.54 4.06 14.52
N GLY A 198 -5.82 3.07 15.37
CA GLY A 198 -5.40 3.05 16.76
C GLY A 198 -4.67 1.76 17.09
N ILE A 199 -3.70 1.85 18.01
CA ILE A 199 -3.00 0.71 18.58
C ILE A 199 -3.07 0.79 20.10
N VAL A 200 -3.43 -0.32 20.74
CA VAL A 200 -3.55 -0.44 22.19
C VAL A 200 -2.66 -1.57 22.65
N ASN A 201 -1.78 -1.28 23.61
CA ASN A 201 -1.03 -2.31 24.33
C ASN A 201 -2.00 -3.06 25.24
N THR A 202 -2.17 -4.35 24.99
CA THR A 202 -2.99 -5.25 25.83
C THR A 202 -2.12 -6.27 26.58
N GLY A 203 -0.81 -6.15 26.48
CA GLY A 203 0.14 -6.94 27.25
C GLY A 203 0.34 -6.41 28.67
N VAL A 204 1.10 -7.16 29.47
CA VAL A 204 1.40 -6.81 30.86
C VAL A 204 2.59 -5.86 31.01
N ALA A 205 3.47 -5.80 30.00
CA ALA A 205 4.65 -4.95 29.99
C ALA A 205 4.38 -3.64 29.23
N ALA A 206 4.84 -2.52 29.79
CA ALA A 206 4.77 -1.23 29.10
C ALA A 206 5.69 -1.21 27.87
N TRP A 207 5.26 -0.49 26.84
CA TRP A 207 6.12 -0.15 25.71
C TRP A 207 6.90 1.12 26.04
N ASP A 208 8.22 1.04 25.92
CA ASP A 208 9.10 2.16 26.21
C ASP A 208 10.33 2.17 25.29
N SER A 209 11.19 3.15 25.49
CA SER A 209 12.41 3.32 24.69
C SER A 209 13.44 2.18 24.84
N ALA A 210 13.33 1.33 25.86
CA ALA A 210 14.22 0.21 26.12
C ALA A 210 13.67 -1.10 25.52
N SER A 211 12.39 -1.40 25.75
CA SER A 211 11.69 -2.60 25.24
C SER A 211 11.28 -2.48 23.76
N GLY A 212 11.13 -1.24 23.29
CA GLY A 212 10.59 -0.90 21.98
C GLY A 212 9.05 -0.84 22.00
N ALA A 213 8.50 -0.25 20.95
CA ALA A 213 7.06 -0.21 20.70
C ALA A 213 6.80 -0.58 19.24
N PRO A 214 5.66 -1.19 18.91
CA PRO A 214 5.15 -1.18 17.55
C PRO A 214 4.78 0.25 17.15
N CYS A 215 4.95 0.60 15.88
CA CYS A 215 4.41 1.85 15.30
C CYS A 215 3.45 1.56 14.15
N LEU A 216 2.53 2.48 13.88
CA LEU A 216 1.69 2.42 12.69
C LEU A 216 2.46 2.96 11.48
N TRP A 217 2.32 2.29 10.34
CA TRP A 217 2.77 2.78 9.04
C TRP A 217 1.66 2.56 8.03
N VAL A 218 1.21 3.62 7.36
CA VAL A 218 0.12 3.55 6.37
C VAL A 218 0.72 3.77 4.99
N LEU A 219 0.44 2.86 4.07
CA LEU A 219 0.91 2.89 2.70
C LEU A 219 -0.27 3.09 1.75
N ASP A 220 -0.17 4.14 0.95
CA ASP A 220 -1.13 4.41 -0.13
C ASP A 220 -0.56 3.98 -1.48
N MET A 221 -1.29 3.13 -2.21
CA MET A 221 -0.82 2.54 -3.47
C MET A 221 -1.79 2.84 -4.60
N PHE A 222 -1.32 3.62 -5.57
CA PHE A 222 -2.09 4.04 -6.73
C PHE A 222 -1.49 3.45 -8.01
N GLN A 223 -2.30 3.33 -9.06
CA GLN A 223 -1.78 2.91 -10.36
C GLN A 223 -0.80 3.96 -10.90
N PRO A 224 0.44 3.56 -11.27
CA PRO A 224 1.39 4.49 -11.85
C PRO A 224 1.02 4.85 -13.30
N SER A 225 1.55 5.97 -13.76
CA SER A 225 1.53 6.39 -15.17
C SER A 225 2.86 7.01 -15.53
N ASP A 226 3.16 7.12 -16.82
CA ASP A 226 4.41 7.72 -17.32
C ASP A 226 4.61 9.18 -16.89
N GLN A 227 3.54 9.83 -16.40
CA GLN A 227 3.50 11.24 -16.03
C GLN A 227 3.02 11.49 -14.59
N VAL A 228 3.14 10.50 -13.69
CA VAL A 228 2.89 10.73 -12.25
C VAL A 228 4.09 11.41 -11.60
N THR A 229 3.83 12.49 -10.88
CA THR A 229 4.80 13.16 -10.00
C THR A 229 4.23 13.26 -8.60
N ILE A 230 4.94 12.71 -7.62
CA ILE A 230 4.67 12.90 -6.19
C ILE A 230 5.24 14.26 -5.78
N ALA A 231 4.48 15.02 -4.99
CA ALA A 231 4.87 16.29 -4.39
C ALA A 231 4.82 16.18 -2.87
N VAL A 232 5.96 16.46 -2.21
CA VAL A 232 6.10 16.42 -0.75
C VAL A 232 6.62 17.77 -0.25
N PRO A 233 5.74 18.64 0.28
CA PRO A 233 6.15 19.86 0.97
C PRO A 233 7.00 19.55 2.21
N TYR A 234 8.08 20.31 2.40
CA TYR A 234 8.95 20.18 3.56
C TYR A 234 9.71 21.47 3.90
N ASN A 235 10.08 21.62 5.17
CA ASN A 235 10.89 22.72 5.65
C ASN A 235 12.38 22.47 5.37
N GLN A 236 12.89 23.13 4.32
CA GLN A 236 14.28 23.02 3.86
C GLN A 236 15.32 23.54 4.87
N ARG A 237 14.89 24.30 5.88
CA ARG A 237 15.80 24.85 6.90
C ARG A 237 16.20 23.83 7.97
N VAL A 238 15.51 22.68 8.01
CA VAL A 238 15.80 21.60 8.96
C VAL A 238 16.99 20.77 8.45
N PRO A 239 18.08 20.64 9.23
CA PRO A 239 19.19 19.77 8.87
C PRO A 239 18.74 18.31 8.75
N GLN A 240 19.29 17.57 7.79
CA GLN A 240 18.93 16.16 7.55
C GLN A 240 17.42 15.93 7.38
N ALA A 241 16.73 16.90 6.78
CA ALA A 241 15.28 16.84 6.53
C ALA A 241 14.85 15.65 5.67
N VAL A 242 15.73 15.14 4.82
CA VAL A 242 15.41 14.13 3.80
C VAL A 242 16.37 12.95 3.92
N THR A 243 15.80 11.74 3.97
CA THR A 243 16.50 10.47 3.76
C THR A 243 16.25 10.03 2.31
N PRO A 244 17.16 10.23 1.36
CA PRO A 244 16.84 10.11 -0.07
C PRO A 244 17.05 8.71 -0.68
N ASP A 245 17.51 7.73 0.11
CA ASP A 245 18.24 6.58 -0.43
C ASP A 245 17.90 5.23 0.24
N TYR A 246 16.66 5.03 0.68
CA TYR A 246 16.24 3.76 1.29
C TYR A 246 16.56 2.52 0.44
N PHE A 247 16.57 2.64 -0.89
CA PHE A 247 16.93 1.59 -1.83
C PHE A 247 18.12 1.97 -2.73
N GLY A 248 19.00 2.86 -2.23
CA GLY A 248 20.07 3.49 -3.00
C GLY A 248 19.68 4.86 -3.56
N ALA A 249 20.65 5.57 -4.12
CA ALA A 249 20.48 6.95 -4.54
C ALA A 249 19.44 7.11 -5.66
N ILE A 250 18.51 8.05 -5.50
CA ILE A 250 17.54 8.43 -6.54
C ILE A 250 18.21 9.39 -7.53
N PRO A 251 18.18 9.13 -8.85
CA PRO A 251 18.79 10.01 -9.85
C PRO A 251 18.16 11.41 -9.85
N ALA A 252 18.99 12.44 -10.09
CA ALA A 252 18.54 13.83 -10.19
C ALA A 252 17.50 14.07 -11.30
N SER A 253 17.45 13.21 -12.32
CA SER A 253 16.42 13.26 -13.37
C SER A 253 15.02 12.87 -12.89
N ARG A 254 14.90 12.27 -11.69
CA ARG A 254 13.63 11.81 -11.10
C ARG A 254 13.29 12.54 -9.81
N LEU A 255 14.23 13.30 -9.26
CA LEU A 255 14.08 14.02 -8.00
C LEU A 255 14.47 15.48 -8.18
N ARG A 256 13.50 16.38 -8.03
CA ARG A 256 13.72 17.84 -8.07
C ARG A 256 13.18 18.47 -6.79
N THR A 257 13.81 19.56 -6.38
CA THR A 257 13.32 20.41 -5.31
C THR A 257 13.03 21.79 -5.86
N ASP A 258 11.89 22.37 -5.50
CA ASP A 258 11.52 23.74 -5.85
C ASP A 258 10.63 24.33 -4.75
N SER A 259 10.95 25.54 -4.29
CA SER A 259 10.09 26.33 -3.40
C SER A 259 9.57 25.59 -2.15
N GLY A 260 10.43 24.79 -1.50
CA GLY A 260 10.04 24.00 -0.32
C GLY A 260 9.22 22.74 -0.61
N VAL A 261 9.18 22.30 -1.87
CA VAL A 261 8.51 21.07 -2.30
C VAL A 261 9.50 20.16 -2.98
N LEU A 262 9.49 18.89 -2.59
CA LEU A 262 10.19 17.82 -3.26
C LEU A 262 9.26 17.17 -4.28
N TYR A 263 9.72 17.07 -5.52
CA TYR A 263 9.03 16.43 -6.63
C TYR A 263 9.74 15.14 -7.00
N PHE A 264 9.03 14.02 -6.95
CA PHE A 264 9.55 12.68 -7.24
C PHE A 264 8.74 12.00 -8.34
N ARG A 265 9.39 11.64 -9.44
CA ARG A 265 8.75 10.92 -10.55
C ARG A 265 8.38 9.49 -10.13
N ALA A 266 7.10 9.13 -10.30
CA ALA A 266 6.54 7.87 -9.81
C ALA A 266 5.86 7.04 -10.92
N ASP A 267 6.61 6.74 -11.98
CA ASP A 267 6.12 6.03 -13.17
C ASP A 267 6.16 4.49 -13.11
N GLY A 268 6.56 3.91 -11.97
CA GLY A 268 6.70 2.46 -11.81
C GLY A 268 7.86 1.81 -12.57
N LYS A 269 8.82 2.58 -13.12
CA LYS A 269 9.92 2.05 -13.97
C LYS A 269 11.29 2.00 -13.27
N GLN A 270 11.43 2.61 -12.10
CA GLN A 270 12.67 2.57 -11.34
C GLN A 270 12.39 2.71 -9.84
N ARG A 271 12.73 1.66 -9.10
CA ARG A 271 12.52 1.63 -7.66
C ARG A 271 13.26 2.78 -6.97
N GLY A 272 12.57 3.50 -6.10
CA GLY A 272 13.15 4.58 -5.32
C GLY A 272 12.27 4.92 -4.15
N LYS A 273 12.89 5.23 -3.00
CA LYS A 273 12.18 5.62 -1.79
C LYS A 273 12.96 6.69 -1.05
N LEU A 274 12.23 7.71 -0.64
CA LEU A 274 12.73 8.74 0.25
C LEU A 274 11.83 8.86 1.48
N GLY A 275 12.36 9.49 2.52
CA GLY A 275 11.60 9.89 3.69
C GLY A 275 11.90 11.32 4.11
N ILE A 276 10.94 11.94 4.78
CA ILE A 276 11.04 13.28 5.35
C ILE A 276 10.94 13.15 6.86
N SER A 277 11.88 13.76 7.57
CA SER A 277 11.90 13.75 9.03
C SER A 277 10.68 14.50 9.61
N PRO A 278 10.20 14.14 10.81
CA PRO A 278 9.02 14.75 11.42
C PRO A 278 9.14 16.27 11.59
N ALA A 279 10.32 16.77 11.97
CA ALA A 279 10.57 18.20 12.14
C ALA A 279 10.51 18.98 10.81
N ALA A 280 10.70 18.32 9.66
CA ALA A 280 10.69 18.93 8.35
C ALA A 280 9.38 18.73 7.59
N ALA A 281 8.61 17.68 7.88
CA ALA A 281 7.44 17.30 7.10
C ALA A 281 6.27 18.30 7.20
N GLY A 282 5.56 18.50 6.09
CA GLY A 282 4.21 19.06 6.11
C GLY A 282 3.17 18.02 6.54
N ARG A 283 1.92 18.47 6.73
CA ARG A 283 0.75 17.61 7.04
C ARG A 283 -0.03 17.16 5.81
N ILE A 284 0.50 17.49 4.63
CA ILE A 284 -0.09 17.14 3.34
C ILE A 284 1.02 16.70 2.40
N ALA A 285 0.77 15.62 1.68
CA ALA A 285 1.55 15.19 0.52
C ALA A 285 0.56 14.82 -0.58
N GLY A 286 1.04 14.66 -1.81
CA GLY A 286 0.15 14.27 -2.90
C GLY A 286 0.89 13.84 -4.14
N SER A 287 0.14 13.52 -5.17
CA SER A 287 0.66 13.26 -6.50
C SER A 287 -0.28 13.81 -7.55
N TYR A 288 0.28 14.12 -8.72
CA TYR A 288 -0.50 14.47 -9.90
C TYR A 288 -0.13 13.54 -11.05
N ASP A 289 -1.13 12.84 -11.56
CA ASP A 289 -1.05 12.07 -12.79
C ASP A 289 -1.53 12.94 -13.95
N ALA A 290 -0.58 13.58 -14.65
CA ALA A 290 -0.91 14.48 -15.75
C ALA A 290 -1.50 13.76 -16.96
N LEU A 291 -1.23 12.45 -17.12
CA LEU A 291 -1.77 11.66 -18.22
C LEU A 291 -3.28 11.43 -18.03
N ASN A 292 -3.70 11.15 -16.79
CA ASN A 292 -5.09 10.83 -16.47
C ASN A 292 -5.86 12.00 -15.84
N GLY A 293 -5.20 13.11 -15.55
CA GLY A 293 -5.80 14.29 -14.92
C GLY A 293 -6.22 14.06 -13.47
N VAL A 294 -5.52 13.19 -12.73
CA VAL A 294 -5.86 12.80 -11.35
C VAL A 294 -4.94 13.51 -10.36
N LEU A 295 -5.55 14.24 -9.42
CA LEU A 295 -4.88 14.80 -8.24
C LEU A 295 -5.20 13.93 -7.03
N THR A 296 -4.17 13.39 -6.40
CA THR A 296 -4.27 12.65 -5.14
C THR A 296 -3.66 13.48 -4.02
N LEU A 297 -4.37 13.62 -2.91
CA LEU A 297 -3.89 14.29 -1.71
C LEU A 297 -4.03 13.36 -0.51
N VAL A 298 -3.00 13.30 0.31
CA VAL A 298 -3.00 12.61 1.60
C VAL A 298 -2.80 13.67 2.67
N VAL A 299 -3.77 13.79 3.58
CA VAL A 299 -3.74 14.71 4.72
C VAL A 299 -3.69 13.87 5.99
N PHE A 300 -2.77 14.20 6.89
CA PHE A 300 -2.49 13.39 8.07
C PHE A 300 -2.06 14.25 9.26
N ASP A 301 -2.22 13.68 10.45
CA ASP A 301 -1.70 14.27 11.68
C ASP A 301 -0.19 14.05 11.79
N LEU A 302 0.51 15.07 12.29
CA LEU A 302 1.95 15.08 12.45
C LEU A 302 2.32 15.76 13.76
N ASP A 303 3.06 15.06 14.61
CA ASP A 303 3.70 15.64 15.79
C ASP A 303 5.22 15.70 15.53
N PRO A 304 5.80 16.90 15.32
CA PRO A 304 7.22 17.04 14.99
C PRO A 304 8.16 16.59 16.13
N GLU A 305 7.66 16.52 17.37
CA GLU A 305 8.45 16.18 18.56
C GLU A 305 8.29 14.71 19.01
N ALA A 306 7.37 13.97 18.39
CA ALA A 306 7.15 12.57 18.72
C ALA A 306 8.32 11.67 18.28
N ALA A 307 8.41 10.49 18.88
CA ALA A 307 9.37 9.47 18.47
C ALA A 307 8.87 8.71 17.23
N TYR A 308 9.62 8.80 16.13
CA TYR A 308 9.36 8.04 14.90
C TYR A 308 10.32 6.86 14.83
N LEU A 309 9.82 5.65 14.59
CA LEU A 309 10.68 4.46 14.53
C LEU A 309 11.37 4.35 13.18
N ASN A 310 12.67 4.13 13.20
CA ASN A 310 13.47 3.97 11.99
C ASN A 310 13.15 2.63 11.31
N GLN A 311 12.70 2.65 10.07
CA GLN A 311 12.29 1.45 9.34
C GLN A 311 13.47 0.73 8.65
N GLN A 312 14.65 1.34 8.60
CA GLN A 312 15.79 0.81 7.85
C GLN A 312 16.36 -0.46 8.51
N TRP A 313 16.76 -1.39 7.67
CA TRP A 313 17.41 -2.63 8.10
C TRP A 313 18.81 -2.36 8.65
N GLY A 314 19.22 -3.20 9.60
CA GLY A 314 20.48 -3.08 10.33
C GLY A 314 20.29 -2.53 11.74
N LEU A 315 21.33 -2.68 12.57
CA LEU A 315 21.26 -2.40 14.02
C LEU A 315 22.01 -1.14 14.44
N THR A 316 22.70 -0.47 13.51
CA THR A 316 23.61 0.65 13.80
C THR A 316 22.92 2.01 13.80
N LYS A 317 21.80 2.14 13.07
CA LYS A 317 21.06 3.41 12.98
C LYS A 317 20.21 3.64 14.23
N PRO A 318 19.97 4.90 14.64
CA PRO A 318 19.14 5.18 15.81
C PRO A 318 17.70 4.68 15.61
N ALA A 319 17.27 3.73 16.45
CA ALA A 319 15.98 3.05 16.28
C ALA A 319 14.75 3.97 16.45
N LEU A 320 14.88 5.03 17.24
CA LEU A 320 13.80 5.99 17.55
C LEU A 320 13.91 7.30 16.74
N ARG A 321 14.63 7.27 15.61
CA ARG A 321 14.75 8.40 14.67
C ARG A 321 14.46 7.92 13.25
N GLY A 322 13.18 7.87 12.92
CA GLY A 322 12.64 7.57 11.60
C GLY A 322 12.04 8.79 10.91
N ASP A 323 11.49 8.53 9.73
CA ASP A 323 10.80 9.53 8.91
C ASP A 323 9.29 9.48 9.17
N ALA A 324 8.63 10.63 9.03
CA ALA A 324 7.19 10.76 9.20
C ALA A 324 6.42 10.57 7.89
N VAL A 325 7.03 10.93 6.77
CA VAL A 325 6.42 10.86 5.44
C VAL A 325 7.39 10.16 4.50
N ASN A 326 6.89 9.22 3.71
CA ASN A 326 7.68 8.60 2.65
C ASN A 326 7.04 8.85 1.28
N ALA A 327 7.89 8.94 0.26
CA ALA A 327 7.47 8.83 -1.13
C ALA A 327 8.16 7.62 -1.75
N TYR A 328 7.38 6.79 -2.44
CA TYR A 328 7.82 5.53 -3.02
C TYR A 328 7.45 5.50 -4.50
N ASN A 329 8.39 5.08 -5.33
CA ASN A 329 8.13 4.64 -6.68
C ASN A 329 8.57 3.19 -6.80
N ASP A 330 7.71 2.37 -7.38
CA ASP A 330 8.04 0.99 -7.69
C ASP A 330 8.90 0.89 -8.97
N GLY A 331 9.49 -0.27 -9.19
CA GLY A 331 10.22 -0.56 -10.42
C GLY A 331 10.84 -1.96 -10.39
N PRO A 332 11.36 -2.42 -11.55
CA PRO A 332 11.98 -3.74 -11.64
C PRO A 332 13.09 -3.92 -10.60
N LEU A 333 13.07 -5.08 -9.96
CA LEU A 333 14.13 -5.58 -9.09
C LEU A 333 15.30 -6.12 -9.93
N THR A 334 16.43 -6.39 -9.28
CA THR A 334 17.64 -6.91 -9.93
C THR A 334 17.44 -8.28 -10.59
N ASP A 335 16.47 -9.07 -10.10
CA ASP A 335 16.08 -10.36 -10.65
C ASP A 335 15.04 -10.26 -11.78
N GLY A 336 14.64 -9.04 -12.16
CA GLY A 336 13.61 -8.77 -13.17
C GLY A 336 12.17 -8.89 -12.66
N GLY A 337 11.98 -9.25 -11.38
CA GLY A 337 10.68 -9.21 -10.72
C GLY A 337 10.21 -7.78 -10.47
N GLN A 338 8.92 -7.61 -10.24
CA GLN A 338 8.30 -6.35 -9.83
C GLN A 338 7.06 -6.67 -9.02
N LEU A 339 6.73 -5.82 -8.03
CA LEU A 339 5.57 -6.02 -7.16
C LEU A 339 4.25 -5.80 -7.91
#